data_AF-A0A3B9ZNB8-F1
#
_entry.id   AF-A0A3B9ZNB8-F1
#
_cell.length_a   1.000
_cell.length_b   1.000
_cell.length_c   1.000
_cell.angle_alpha   90.00
_cell.angle_beta   90.00
_cell.angle_gamma   90.00
#
_symmetry.space_group_name_H-M   'P 1'
#
loop_
_entity.id
_entity.type
_entity.pdbx_description
1 polymer ?
#
loop_
_entity_poly.entity_id
_entity_poly.type
_entity_poly.pdbx_seq_one_letter_code
_entity_poly.pdbx_strand_id
1 'polypeptide(L)' 'GTSFVDHHYSRAFLRHLVISGEMLGAQIASQHNLAFYLWLVKEARKHILDNTFAGWKAEMVQQLCVRL' A
#
# COMPACT_ATOMS: atom_id res chain seq x y z
N GLY A 1 1.37 -5.35 5.22
CA GLY A 1 2.18 -4.63 4.23
C GLY A 1 3.53 -4.38 4.85
N THR A 2 4.17 -3.26 4.56
CA THR A 2 5.55 -2.96 4.98
C THR A 2 5.63 -1.98 6.15
N SER A 3 4.49 -1.48 6.65
CA SER A 3 4.43 -0.53 7.76
C SER A 3 4.12 -1.23 9.08
N PHE A 4 4.57 -0.63 10.20
CA PHE A 4 4.24 -1.08 11.55
C PHE A 4 2.74 -1.26 11.78
N VAL A 5 1.92 -0.35 11.24
CA VAL A 5 0.46 -0.36 11.43
C VAL A 5 -0.19 -1.62 10.85
N ASP A 6 0.45 -2.27 9.89
CA ASP A 6 -0.07 -3.47 9.24
C ASP A 6 0.06 -4.73 10.10
N HIS A 7 0.95 -4.69 11.08
CA HIS A 7 1.22 -5.78 11.99
C HIS A 7 0.57 -5.56 13.36
N HIS A 8 0.37 -4.29 13.76
CA HIS A 8 -0.23 -3.94 15.04
C HIS A 8 -1.76 -3.86 15.01
N TYR A 9 -2.35 -3.53 13.86
CA TYR A 9 -3.79 -3.34 13.77
C TYR A 9 -4.43 -4.30 12.76
N SER A 10 -5.56 -4.89 13.14
CA SER A 10 -6.34 -5.72 12.24
C SER A 10 -7.19 -4.86 11.29
N ARG A 11 -7.55 -5.41 10.13
CA ARG A 11 -8.48 -4.74 9.20
C ARG A 11 -9.85 -4.47 9.82
N ALA A 12 -10.32 -5.36 10.69
CA ALA A 12 -11.58 -5.18 11.42
C ALA A 12 -11.51 -3.99 12.39
N PHE A 13 -10.40 -3.84 13.11
CA PHE A 13 -10.20 -2.70 14.00
C PHE A 13 -10.10 -1.38 13.23
N LEU A 14 -9.36 -1.34 12.12
CA LEU A 14 -9.32 -0.16 11.25
C LEU A 14 -10.72 0.21 10.73
N ARG A 15 -11.50 -0.78 10.25
CA ARG A 15 -12.88 -0.56 9.80
C ARG A 15 -13.75 0.03 10.91
N HIS A 16 -13.63 -0.48 12.13
CA HIS A 16 -14.34 0.06 13.29
C HIS A 16 -14.02 1.53 13.50
N LEU A 17 -12.73 1.91 13.55
CA LEU A 17 -12.31 3.30 13.73
C LEU A 17 -12.85 4.23 12.65
N VAL A 18 -12.82 3.78 11.38
CA VAL A 18 -13.33 4.57 10.25
C VAL A 18 -14.84 4.79 10.36
N ILE A 19 -15.61 3.76 10.71
CA ILE A 19 -17.07 3.86 10.88
C ILE A 19 -17.43 4.73 12.08
N SER A 20 -16.64 4.66 13.16
CA SER A 20 -16.83 5.47 14.36
C SER A 20 -16.42 6.94 14.18
N GLY A 21 -15.78 7.31 13.06
CA GLY A 21 -15.31 8.68 12.82
C GLY A 21 -14.06 9.06 13.60
N GLU A 22 -13.28 8.07 14.06
CA GLU A 22 -12.09 8.29 14.88
C GLU A 22 -10.89 8.72 14.03
N MET A 23 -10.21 9.80 14.45
CA MET A 23 -9.04 10.34 13.73
C MET A 23 -7.91 9.31 13.58
N LEU A 24 -7.79 8.39 14.54
CA LEU A 24 -6.83 7.29 14.50
C LEU A 24 -7.01 6.41 13.25
N GLY A 25 -8.24 6.22 12.78
CA GLY A 25 -8.52 5.48 11.55
C GLY A 25 -7.84 6.12 10.33
N ALA A 26 -7.95 7.44 10.20
CA ALA A 26 -7.29 8.21 9.14
C ALA A 26 -5.76 8.18 9.26
N GLN A 27 -5.22 8.23 10.48
CA GLN A 27 -3.78 8.14 10.72
C GLN A 27 -3.23 6.77 10.30
N ILE A 28 -3.87 5.67 10.72
CA ILE A 28 -3.47 4.32 10.35
C ILE A 28 -3.53 4.13 8.84
N ALA A 29 -4.63 4.53 8.20
CA ALA A 29 -4.77 4.44 6.74
C ALA A 29 -3.70 5.25 5.99
N SER A 30 -3.38 6.45 6.48
CA SER A 30 -2.34 7.29 5.87
C SER A 30 -0.96 6.65 5.98
N GLN A 31 -0.62 6.08 7.14
CA GLN A 31 0.66 5.39 7.35
C GLN A 31 0.79 4.12 6.48
N HIS A 32 -0.29 3.34 6.36
CA HIS A 32 -0.34 2.18 5.46
C HIS A 32 -0.14 2.60 4.01
N ASN A 33 -0.92 3.57 3.53
CA ASN A 33 -0.88 4.03 2.15
C ASN A 33 0.49 4.61 1.78
N LEU A 34 1.08 5.43 2.64
CA LEU A 34 2.41 6.00 2.40
C LEU A 34 3.47 4.90 2.27
N ALA A 35 3.44 3.89 3.16
CA ALA A 35 4.37 2.77 3.08
C ALA A 35 4.19 1.94 1.79
N PHE A 36 2.94 1.75 1.35
CA PHE A 36 2.64 1.11 0.06
C PHE A 36 3.21 1.90 -1.12
N TYR A 37 3.00 3.21 -1.18
CA TYR A 37 3.56 4.05 -2.25
C TYR A 37 5.08 4.03 -2.25
N LEU A 38 5.72 4.13 -1.08
CA LEU A 38 7.17 4.04 -0.95
C LEU A 38 7.71 2.69 -1.40
N TRP A 39 7.00 1.59 -1.12
CA TRP A 39 7.35 0.27 -1.65
C TRP A 39 7.20 0.21 -3.17
N LEU A 40 6.09 0.72 -3.73
CA LEU A 40 5.81 0.70 -5.16
C LEU A 40 6.91 1.42 -5.96
N VAL A 41 7.36 2.59 -5.51
CA VAL A 41 8.44 3.32 -6.20
C VAL A 41 9.81 2.66 -6.02
N LYS A 42 10.04 1.96 -4.91
CA LYS A 42 11.27 1.16 -4.71
C LYS A 42 11.33 -0.01 -5.67
N GLU A 43 10.23 -0.74 -5.85
CA GLU A 43 10.15 -1.83 -6.83
C GLU A 43 10.29 -1.30 -8.26
N ALA A 44 9.61 -0.20 -8.59
CA ALA A 44 9.79 0.46 -9.89
C ALA A 44 11.26 0.80 -10.16
N ARG A 45 11.98 1.35 -9.16
CA ARG A 45 13.41 1.65 -9.28
C ARG A 45 14.26 0.40 -9.54
N LYS A 46 13.99 -0.73 -8.86
CA LYS A 46 14.71 -1.99 -9.10
C LYS A 46 14.53 -2.45 -10.55
N HIS A 47 13.29 -2.49 -11.02
CA HIS A 47 12.99 -2.93 -12.39
C HIS A 47 13.55 -1.97 -13.46
N ILE A 48 13.70 -0.68 -13.17
CA ILE A 48 14.40 0.25 -14.07
C ILE A 48 15.88 -0.11 -14.17
N LEU A 49 16.55 -0.36 -13.04
CA LEU A 49 17.97 -0.74 -13.01
C LEU A 49 18.20 -2.09 -13.70
N ASP A 50 17.25 -3.02 -13.58
CA ASP A 50 17.32 -4.34 -14.18
C ASP A 50 16.81 -4.38 -15.63
N ASN A 51 16.48 -3.23 -16.24
CA ASN A 51 15.89 -3.11 -17.59
C ASN A 51 14.60 -3.95 -17.83
N THR A 52 13.85 -4.25 -16.76
CA THR A 52 12.60 -5.05 -16.79
C THR A 52 11.34 -4.21 -16.51
N PHE A 53 11.48 -2.89 -16.36
CA PHE A 53 10.40 -1.99 -15.96
C PHE A 53 9.15 -2.04 -16.83
N ALA A 54 9.28 -2.11 -18.16
CA ALA A 54 8.13 -2.05 -19.06
C ALA A 54 7.17 -3.24 -18.86
N GLY A 55 7.71 -4.46 -18.79
CA GLY A 55 6.94 -5.68 -18.53
C GLY A 55 6.32 -5.66 -17.13
N TRP A 56 7.14 -5.36 -16.12
CA TRP A 56 6.67 -5.25 -14.74
C TRP A 56 5.54 -4.23 -14.57
N LYS A 57 5.67 -3.04 -15.18
CA LYS A 57 4.65 -1.98 -15.11
C LYS A 57 3.32 -2.47 -15.68
N ALA A 58 3.33 -3.15 -16.83
CA ALA A 58 2.11 -3.63 -17.46
C ALA A 58 1.35 -4.60 -16.54
N GLU A 59 2.07 -5.55 -15.94
CA GLU A 59 1.50 -6.49 -14.96
C GLU A 59 1.03 -5.78 -13.68
N MET A 60 1.86 -4.88 -13.14
CA MET A 60 1.58 -4.18 -11.89
C MET A 60 0.32 -3.30 -11.99
N VAL A 61 0.15 -2.59 -13.12
CA VAL A 61 -1.06 -1.77 -13.35
C VAL A 61 -2.32 -2.66 -13.35
N GLN A 62 -2.28 -3.81 -14.03
CA GLN A 62 -3.40 -4.74 -14.03
C GLN A 62 -3.71 -5.27 -12.62
N GLN A 63 -2.68 -5.66 -11.86
CA GLN A 63 -2.85 -6.15 -10.48
C GLN A 63 -3.47 -5.08 -9.57
N LEU A 64 -3.07 -3.82 -9.71
CA LEU A 64 -3.63 -2.72 -8.92
C LEU A 64 -5.08 -2.42 -9.28
N CYS A 65 -5.46 -2.45 -10.56
CA CYS A 65 -6.84 -2.27 -10.99
C CYS A 65 -7.80 -3.38 -10.52
N VAL A 66 -7.29 -4.61 -10.31
CA VAL A 66 -8.12 -5.75 -9.87
C VAL A 66 -8.18 -5.86 -8.34
N ARG A 67 -7.15 -5.38 -7.63
CA ARG A 67 -7.08 -5.44 -6.16
C ARG A 67 -7.65 -4.22 -5.44
N LEU A 68 -7.85 -3.10 -6.14
CA LEU A 68 -8.55 -1.90 -5.66
C LEU A 68 -10.05 -1.99 -5.97
#